data_AF-A0A6N0LVH8-F1
#
_entry.id   AF-A0A6N0LVH8-F1
#
_cell.length_a   1.000
_cell.length_b   1.000
_cell.length_c   1.000
_cell.angle_alpha   90.00
_cell.angle_beta   90.00
_cell.angle_gamma   90.00
#
_symmetry.space_group_name_H-M   'P 1'
#
loop_
_entity.id
_entity.type
_entity.pdbx_description
1 polymer ?
#
loop_
_entity_poly.entity_id
_entity_poly.type
_entity_poly.pdbx_seq_one_letter_code
_entity_poly.pdbx_strand_id
1 'polypeptide(L)'
;MINAIQINENLTTTGQIIPKQLEQAIQEGFKSVLNLRSPDELGFSKDEQKVAEALGLHYKNVPLKVDLKNLNEEAITKILTTLEEIPKPAVVHCAAGMRSTGIALLSIAIQEGLTPEETLARAKNLGFGFFEHAGVSPRLKQLFVDYVSKHARLAVPTC
;
A
#
# COMPACT_ATOMS: atom_id res chain seq x y z
N MET A 1 -11.72 5.75 9.66
CA MET A 1 -11.87 4.39 9.06
C MET A 1 -11.65 3.23 10.06
N ILE A 2 -12.18 2.02 9.81
CA ILE A 2 -11.94 0.82 10.65
C ILE A 2 -10.69 0.09 10.11
N ASN A 3 -9.75 -0.29 10.98
CA ASN A 3 -8.49 -0.97 10.62
C ASN A 3 -7.63 -0.19 9.60
N ALA A 4 -7.66 1.14 9.64
CA ALA A 4 -6.75 1.98 8.85
C ALA A 4 -5.47 2.25 9.65
N ILE A 5 -4.34 2.08 8.99
CA ILE A 5 -3.00 2.33 9.52
C ILE A 5 -2.46 3.54 8.77
N GLN A 6 -2.32 4.65 9.49
CA GLN A 6 -1.69 5.83 8.96
C GLN A 6 -0.18 5.61 8.94
N ILE A 7 0.40 5.67 7.76
CA ILE A 7 1.81 5.40 7.52
C ILE A 7 2.62 6.70 7.67
N ASN A 8 2.08 7.78 7.09
CA ASN A 8 2.53 9.15 7.28
C ASN A 8 1.33 10.09 7.02
N GLU A 9 1.56 11.40 7.05
CA GLU A 9 0.53 12.41 6.76
C GLU A 9 -0.08 12.30 5.35
N ASN A 10 0.64 11.68 4.41
CA ASN A 10 0.28 11.61 3.00
C ASN A 10 -0.27 10.25 2.55
N LEU A 11 -0.08 9.20 3.36
CA LEU A 11 -0.35 7.82 3.01
C LEU A 11 -0.98 7.08 4.18
N THR A 12 -2.17 6.52 3.91
CA THR A 12 -2.88 5.65 4.84
C THR A 12 -3.17 4.32 4.16
N THR A 13 -3.08 3.22 4.91
CA THR A 13 -3.38 1.88 4.41
C THR A 13 -4.56 1.29 5.15
N THR A 14 -5.38 0.49 4.49
CA THR A 14 -6.50 -0.19 5.14
C THR A 14 -6.83 -1.52 4.46
N GLY A 15 -7.73 -2.29 5.08
CA GLY A 15 -8.37 -3.48 4.51
C GLY A 15 -9.51 -3.10 3.57
N GLN A 16 -10.48 -4.01 3.38
CA GLN A 16 -11.57 -3.75 2.44
C GLN A 16 -12.34 -2.47 2.81
N ILE A 17 -12.48 -1.56 1.83
CA ILE A 17 -13.28 -0.35 1.97
C ILE A 17 -14.72 -0.62 1.52
N ILE A 18 -15.69 -0.13 2.29
CA ILE A 18 -17.10 -0.08 1.87
C ILE A 18 -17.50 1.35 1.47
N PRO A 19 -18.59 1.56 0.69
CA PRO A 19 -18.99 2.88 0.23
C PRO A 19 -19.07 3.95 1.34
N LYS A 20 -19.61 3.59 2.51
CA LYS A 20 -19.69 4.49 3.67
C LYS A 20 -18.32 4.96 4.17
N GLN A 21 -17.27 4.16 3.99
CA GLN A 21 -15.91 4.52 4.36
C GLN A 21 -15.25 5.43 3.31
N LEU A 22 -15.69 5.40 2.05
CA LEU A 22 -15.26 6.39 1.05
C LEU A 22 -15.79 7.77 1.40
N GLU A 23 -17.04 7.86 1.88
CA GLU A 23 -17.61 9.11 2.38
C GLU A 23 -16.82 9.64 3.58
N GLN A 24 -16.46 8.75 4.52
CA GLN A 24 -15.57 9.11 5.63
C GLN A 24 -14.20 9.56 5.15
N ALA A 25 -13.62 8.94 4.12
CA ALA A 25 -12.32 9.33 3.61
C ALA A 25 -12.32 10.78 3.09
N ILE A 26 -13.38 11.23 2.43
CA ILE A 26 -13.52 12.65 2.06
C ILE A 26 -13.59 13.55 3.30
N GLN A 27 -14.35 13.16 4.33
CA GLN A 27 -14.46 13.93 5.58
C GLN A 27 -13.12 14.00 6.33
N GLU A 28 -12.31 12.95 6.25
CA GLU A 28 -10.96 12.88 6.81
C GLU A 28 -9.93 13.64 5.93
N GLY A 29 -10.33 14.17 4.77
CA GLY A 29 -9.50 15.01 3.89
C GLY A 29 -8.69 14.24 2.84
N PHE A 30 -8.98 12.95 2.63
CA PHE A 30 -8.34 12.15 1.58
C PHE A 30 -8.75 12.65 0.19
N LYS A 31 -7.78 12.67 -0.73
CA LYS A 31 -7.98 13.07 -2.13
C LYS A 31 -7.99 11.90 -3.09
N SER A 32 -7.34 10.79 -2.73
CA SER A 32 -7.18 9.63 -3.61
C SER A 32 -7.39 8.30 -2.91
N VAL A 33 -7.88 7.32 -3.67
CA VAL A 33 -8.08 5.93 -3.27
C VAL A 33 -7.37 5.02 -4.27
N LEU A 34 -6.46 4.19 -3.78
CA LEU A 34 -5.75 3.18 -4.56
C LEU A 34 -6.20 1.78 -4.14
N ASN A 35 -6.86 1.08 -5.05
CA ASN A 35 -7.34 -0.28 -4.84
C ASN A 35 -6.33 -1.29 -5.42
N LEU A 36 -5.77 -2.16 -4.56
CA LEU A 36 -4.82 -3.20 -4.96
C LEU A 36 -5.48 -4.56 -5.26
N ARG A 37 -6.79 -4.68 -5.12
CA ARG A 37 -7.54 -5.91 -5.39
C ARG A 37 -7.66 -6.15 -6.89
N SER A 38 -7.60 -7.42 -7.28
CA SER A 38 -7.89 -7.81 -8.67
C SER A 38 -9.40 -7.80 -8.93
N PRO A 39 -9.85 -7.43 -10.15
CA PRO A 39 -11.28 -7.46 -10.51
C PRO A 39 -11.88 -8.87 -10.44
N ASP A 40 -11.06 -9.92 -10.60
CA ASP A 40 -11.43 -11.33 -10.44
C ASP A 40 -11.41 -11.81 -8.98
N GLU A 41 -11.06 -10.95 -8.01
CA GLU A 41 -10.96 -11.33 -6.60
C GLU A 41 -12.32 -11.26 -5.90
N LEU A 42 -12.60 -12.25 -5.04
CA LEU A 42 -13.90 -12.37 -4.36
C LEU A 42 -14.14 -11.20 -3.40
N GLY A 43 -15.19 -10.42 -3.63
CA GLY A 43 -15.50 -9.20 -2.87
C GLY A 43 -14.96 -7.91 -3.50
N PHE A 44 -14.38 -7.96 -4.71
CA PHE A 44 -14.11 -6.77 -5.50
C PHE A 44 -15.42 -6.04 -5.84
N SER A 45 -15.50 -4.76 -5.47
CA SER A 45 -16.67 -3.93 -5.78
C SER A 45 -16.44 -3.16 -7.07
N LYS A 46 -17.21 -3.49 -8.11
CA LYS A 46 -17.13 -2.81 -9.42
C LYS A 46 -17.63 -1.38 -9.38
N ASP A 47 -18.50 -1.07 -8.41
CA ASP A 47 -19.07 0.27 -8.24
C ASP A 47 -18.20 1.17 -7.36
N GLU A 48 -17.16 0.63 -6.69
CA GLU A 48 -16.26 1.42 -5.83
C GLU A 48 -15.63 2.60 -6.58
N GLN A 49 -15.20 2.36 -7.82
CA GLN A 49 -14.68 3.41 -8.69
C GLN A 49 -15.71 4.53 -8.90
N LYS A 50 -16.92 4.17 -9.32
CA LYS A 50 -17.99 5.14 -9.60
C LYS A 50 -18.37 5.93 -8.35
N VAL A 51 -18.44 5.27 -7.20
CA VAL A 51 -18.76 5.92 -5.92
C VAL A 51 -17.65 6.87 -5.51
N ALA A 52 -16.39 6.45 -5.60
CA ALA A 52 -15.25 7.30 -5.28
C ALA A 52 -15.21 8.55 -6.19
N GLU A 53 -15.35 8.36 -7.50
CA GLU A 53 -15.38 9.46 -8.47
C GLU A 53 -16.59 10.40 -8.25
N ALA A 54 -17.76 9.85 -7.92
CA ALA A 54 -18.94 10.65 -7.59
C ALA A 54 -18.77 11.49 -6.32
N LEU A 55 -17.94 11.03 -5.38
CA LEU A 55 -17.56 11.76 -4.17
C LEU A 55 -16.41 12.75 -4.39
N GLY A 56 -15.85 12.83 -5.61
CA GLY A 56 -14.73 13.70 -5.95
C GLY A 56 -13.35 13.14 -5.56
N LEU A 57 -13.25 11.86 -5.24
CA LEU A 57 -11.98 11.18 -4.98
C LEU A 57 -11.33 10.74 -6.29
N HIS A 58 -10.01 10.88 -6.38
CA HIS A 58 -9.23 10.26 -7.44
C HIS A 58 -9.11 8.76 -7.18
N TYR A 59 -9.75 7.95 -8.02
CA TYR A 59 -9.70 6.50 -7.90
C TYR A 59 -8.70 5.89 -8.88
N LYS A 60 -7.86 4.97 -8.39
CA LYS A 60 -7.03 4.10 -9.23
C LYS A 60 -7.13 2.66 -8.75
N ASN A 61 -7.27 1.72 -9.69
CA ASN A 61 -7.15 0.30 -9.42
C ASN A 61 -5.89 -0.24 -10.08
N VAL A 62 -4.96 -0.73 -9.26
CA VAL A 62 -3.71 -1.37 -9.73
C VAL A 62 -3.62 -2.75 -9.06
N PRO A 63 -4.06 -3.82 -9.75
CA PRO A 63 -4.18 -5.12 -9.12
C PRO A 63 -2.81 -5.70 -8.76
N LEU A 64 -2.61 -6.01 -7.48
CA LEU A 64 -1.43 -6.69 -6.98
C LEU A 64 -1.76 -8.15 -6.64
N LYS A 65 -1.30 -9.05 -7.50
CA LYS A 65 -1.28 -10.49 -7.22
C LYS A 65 -0.02 -10.78 -6.41
N VAL A 66 -0.18 -11.05 -5.13
CA VAL A 66 0.91 -11.59 -4.32
C VAL A 66 0.94 -13.08 -4.58
N ASP A 67 1.82 -13.48 -5.49
CA ASP A 67 2.15 -14.88 -5.66
C ASP A 67 3.23 -15.24 -4.63
N LEU A 68 3.01 -16.31 -3.86
CA LEU A 68 3.98 -16.76 -2.85
C LEU A 68 5.32 -17.17 -3.47
N LYS A 69 5.39 -17.36 -4.80
CA LYS A 69 6.62 -17.71 -5.50
C LYS A 69 7.40 -16.48 -5.96
N ASN A 70 6.77 -15.42 -6.44
CA ASN A 70 7.45 -14.25 -7.01
C ASN A 70 6.78 -12.94 -6.64
N LEU A 71 7.59 -11.94 -6.27
CA LEU A 71 7.17 -10.56 -6.20
C LEU A 71 7.04 -10.03 -7.64
N ASN A 72 5.89 -9.48 -8.02
CA ASN A 72 5.76 -8.83 -9.32
C ASN A 72 6.36 -7.42 -9.22
N GLU A 73 7.68 -7.31 -9.40
CA GLU A 73 8.45 -6.05 -9.31
C GLU A 73 7.89 -4.96 -10.23
N GLU A 74 7.41 -5.33 -11.43
CA GLU A 74 6.79 -4.40 -12.38
C GLU A 74 5.48 -3.84 -11.83
N ALA A 75 4.63 -4.70 -11.26
CA ALA A 75 3.39 -4.26 -10.63
C ALA A 75 3.66 -3.36 -9.42
N ILE A 76 4.67 -3.68 -8.60
CA ILE A 76 5.05 -2.89 -7.43
C ILE A 76 5.58 -1.52 -7.86
N THR A 77 6.50 -1.48 -8.82
CA THR A 77 7.02 -0.23 -9.38
C THR A 77 5.87 0.62 -9.91
N LYS A 78 4.94 0.03 -10.67
CA LYS A 78 3.75 0.74 -11.16
C LYS A 78 2.88 1.30 -10.04
N ILE A 79 2.69 0.54 -8.96
CA ILE A 79 1.92 0.99 -7.78
C ILE A 79 2.63 2.17 -7.11
N LEU A 80 3.94 2.08 -6.91
CA LEU A 80 4.74 3.15 -6.30
C LEU A 80 4.70 4.42 -7.14
N THR A 81 4.92 4.32 -8.46
CA THR A 81 4.78 5.47 -9.37
C THR A 81 3.37 6.05 -9.32
N THR A 82 2.33 5.20 -9.31
CA THR A 82 0.95 5.68 -9.18
C THR A 82 0.73 6.42 -7.85
N LEU A 83 1.31 5.95 -6.75
CA LEU A 83 1.24 6.62 -5.44
C LEU A 83 1.93 7.99 -5.42
N GLU A 84 2.96 8.17 -6.25
CA GLU A 84 3.64 9.46 -6.40
C GLU A 84 2.85 10.43 -7.27
N GLU A 85 2.14 9.94 -8.29
CA GLU A 85 1.35 10.75 -9.23
C GLU A 85 -0.02 11.18 -8.69
N ILE A 86 -0.62 10.39 -7.78
CA ILE A 86 -1.96 10.70 -7.26
C ILE A 86 -1.94 11.81 -6.20
N PRO A 87 -3.01 12.63 -6.10
CA PRO A 87 -3.08 13.67 -5.10
C PRO A 87 -3.15 13.12 -3.67
N LYS A 88 -2.35 13.71 -2.77
CA LYS A 88 -2.24 13.35 -1.35
C LYS A 88 -3.12 14.25 -0.46
N PRO A 89 -3.65 13.74 0.66
CA PRO A 89 -3.40 12.41 1.22
C PRO A 89 -4.17 11.31 0.49
N ALA A 90 -3.52 10.15 0.34
CA ALA A 90 -4.07 8.99 -0.38
C ALA A 90 -4.27 7.80 0.55
N VAL A 91 -5.34 7.02 0.28
CA VAL A 91 -5.61 5.76 0.98
C VAL A 91 -5.39 4.56 0.05
N VAL A 92 -4.64 3.58 0.51
CA VAL A 92 -4.35 2.34 -0.22
C VAL A 92 -5.04 1.18 0.47
N HIS A 93 -5.79 0.39 -0.29
CA HIS A 93 -6.55 -0.70 0.29
C HIS A 93 -6.43 -2.01 -0.47
N CYS A 94 -6.68 -3.09 0.25
CA CYS A 94 -6.78 -4.44 -0.30
C CYS A 94 -7.76 -5.27 0.55
N ALA A 95 -7.91 -6.57 0.30
CA ALA A 95 -8.85 -7.39 1.06
C ALA A 95 -8.65 -7.34 2.60
N ALA A 96 -7.42 -7.54 3.07
CA ALA A 96 -7.10 -7.74 4.50
C ALA A 96 -6.01 -6.79 5.04
N GLY A 97 -5.67 -5.72 4.31
CA GLY A 97 -4.61 -4.79 4.71
C GLY A 97 -3.18 -5.26 4.42
N MET A 98 -2.93 -6.57 4.28
CA MET A 98 -1.56 -7.09 4.12
C MET A 98 -0.81 -6.53 2.91
N ARG A 99 -1.45 -6.46 1.74
CA ARG A 99 -0.81 -5.98 0.49
C ARG A 99 -0.59 -4.47 0.52
N SER A 100 -1.60 -3.72 0.95
CA SER A 100 -1.57 -2.26 1.04
C SER A 100 -0.48 -1.81 2.00
N THR A 101 -0.36 -2.45 3.16
CA THR A 101 0.71 -2.12 4.11
C THR A 101 2.09 -2.52 3.61
N GLY A 102 2.24 -3.69 2.97
CA GLY A 102 3.52 -4.08 2.34
C GLY A 102 4.01 -3.06 1.31
N ILE A 103 3.12 -2.60 0.42
CA ILE A 103 3.41 -1.53 -0.55
C ILE A 103 3.78 -0.22 0.14
N ALA A 104 3.04 0.17 1.18
CA ALA A 104 3.32 1.42 1.86
C ALA A 104 4.68 1.39 2.58
N LEU A 105 5.05 0.25 3.18
CA LEU A 105 6.38 0.07 3.75
C LEU A 105 7.48 0.18 2.69
N LEU A 106 7.28 -0.43 1.52
CA LEU A 106 8.21 -0.26 0.40
C LEU A 106 8.32 1.20 -0.04
N SER A 107 7.18 1.90 -0.13
CA SER A 107 7.13 3.31 -0.49
C SER A 107 7.94 4.16 0.49
N ILE A 108 7.77 3.97 1.81
CA ILE A 108 8.55 4.71 2.81
C ILE A 108 10.04 4.34 2.71
N ALA A 109 10.35 3.04 2.59
CA ALA A 109 11.73 2.58 2.55
C ALA A 109 12.49 3.21 1.39
N ILE A 110 11.83 3.34 0.24
CA ILE A 110 12.41 3.99 -0.94
C ILE A 110 12.44 5.51 -0.75
N GLN A 111 11.34 6.13 -0.30
CA GLN A 111 11.27 7.59 -0.15
C GLN A 111 12.23 8.16 0.90
N GLU A 112 12.43 7.43 2.00
CA GLU A 112 13.28 7.84 3.11
C GLU A 112 14.66 7.15 3.07
N GLY A 113 14.93 6.31 2.06
CA GLY A 113 16.20 5.60 1.91
C GLY A 113 16.52 4.64 3.07
N LEU A 114 15.49 4.11 3.74
CA LEU A 114 15.65 3.27 4.92
C LEU A 114 16.24 1.91 4.54
N THR A 115 17.04 1.37 5.46
CA THR A 115 17.45 -0.02 5.36
C THR A 115 16.26 -0.96 5.53
N PRO A 116 16.35 -2.22 5.06
CA PRO A 116 15.33 -3.22 5.31
C PRO A 116 15.02 -3.35 6.81
N GLU A 117 16.04 -3.35 7.67
CA GLU A 117 15.89 -3.49 9.11
C GLU A 117 15.12 -2.32 9.74
N GLU A 118 15.43 -1.08 9.34
CA GLU A 118 14.71 0.11 9.80
C GLU A 118 13.25 0.11 9.33
N THR A 119 13.01 -0.31 8.09
CA THR A 119 11.66 -0.44 7.53
C THR A 119 10.83 -1.44 8.34
N LEU A 120 11.44 -2.57 8.73
CA LEU A 120 10.82 -3.57 9.59
C LEU A 120 10.53 -3.03 10.99
N ALA A 121 11.49 -2.32 11.58
CA ALA A 121 11.33 -1.71 12.89
C ALA A 121 10.19 -0.68 12.88
N ARG A 122 10.07 0.11 11.80
CA ARG A 122 8.99 1.08 11.63
C ARG A 122 7.63 0.41 11.46
N ALA A 123 7.55 -0.66 10.66
CA ALA A 123 6.35 -1.47 10.55
C ALA A 123 5.88 -1.99 11.91
N LYS A 124 6.81 -2.51 12.72
CA LYS A 124 6.53 -3.01 14.07
C LYS A 124 6.03 -1.89 15.00
N ASN A 125 6.64 -0.70 14.95
CA ASN A 125 6.20 0.46 15.72
C ASN A 125 4.80 0.95 15.33
N LEU A 126 4.44 0.84 14.04
CA LEU A 126 3.10 1.14 13.54
C LEU A 126 2.06 0.06 13.91
N GLY A 127 2.42 -0.91 14.75
CA GLY A 127 1.55 -2.00 15.18
C GLY A 127 1.38 -3.10 14.13
N PHE A 128 2.24 -3.13 13.10
CA PHE A 128 2.15 -4.05 11.99
C PHE A 128 3.29 -5.08 11.99
N GLY A 129 2.99 -6.26 12.53
CA GLY A 129 3.87 -7.42 12.45
C GLY A 129 3.75 -8.14 11.10
N PHE A 130 3.96 -7.46 9.96
CA PHE A 130 3.84 -8.08 8.61
C PHE A 130 4.56 -9.44 8.54
N PHE A 131 5.75 -9.52 9.12
CA PHE A 131 6.60 -10.70 9.12
C PHE A 131 6.46 -11.58 10.37
N GLU A 132 5.68 -11.14 11.36
CA GLU A 132 5.35 -11.92 12.58
C GLU A 132 4.04 -12.70 12.38
N HIS A 133 3.27 -12.39 11.31
CA HIS A 133 2.12 -13.20 10.91
C HIS A 133 2.58 -14.54 10.32
N ALA A 134 2.12 -15.64 10.91
CA ALA A 134 2.42 -17.03 10.51
C ALA A 134 2.10 -17.38 9.04
N GLY A 135 1.37 -16.52 8.32
CA GLY A 135 1.06 -16.68 6.89
C GLY A 135 2.09 -16.09 5.92
N VAL A 136 3.07 -15.30 6.41
CA VAL A 136 4.12 -14.73 5.56
C VAL A 136 5.26 -15.72 5.41
N SER A 137 5.39 -16.25 4.21
CA SER A 137 6.47 -17.18 3.88
C SER A 137 7.84 -16.53 4.04
N PRO A 138 8.87 -17.25 4.53
CA PRO A 138 10.25 -16.75 4.63
C PRO A 138 10.77 -16.19 3.30
N ARG A 139 10.32 -16.77 2.19
CA ARG A 139 10.64 -16.32 0.83
C ARG A 139 10.12 -14.91 0.54
N LEU A 140 8.92 -14.57 0.99
CA LEU A 140 8.34 -13.23 0.79
C LEU A 140 9.12 -12.18 1.59
N LYS A 141 9.63 -12.54 2.78
CA LYS A 141 10.55 -11.70 3.55
C LYS A 141 11.86 -11.44 2.82
N GLN A 142 12.46 -12.48 2.25
CA GLN A 142 13.67 -12.33 1.45
C GLN A 142 13.44 -11.44 0.23
N LEU A 143 12.34 -11.65 -0.51
CA LEU A 143 11.99 -10.81 -1.66
C LEU A 143 11.79 -9.34 -1.29
N PHE A 144 11.17 -9.07 -0.14
CA PHE A 144 11.01 -7.70 0.37
C PHE A 144 12.37 -7.05 0.68
N VAL A 145 13.24 -7.78 1.41
CA VAL A 145 14.58 -7.29 1.78
C VAL A 145 15.42 -7.04 0.53
N ASP A 146 15.37 -7.94 -0.45
CA ASP A 146 16.08 -7.80 -1.72
C ASP A 146 15.62 -6.57 -2.49
N TYR A 147 14.29 -6.38 -2.61
CA TYR A 147 13.71 -5.23 -3.28
C TYR A 147 14.09 -3.90 -2.61
N VAL A 148 13.95 -3.80 -1.28
CA VAL A 148 14.39 -2.60 -0.55
C VAL A 148 15.89 -2.38 -0.72
N SER A 149 16.71 -3.41 -0.62
CA SER A 149 18.17 -3.26 -0.78
C SER A 149 18.57 -2.79 -2.19
N LYS A 150 17.85 -3.25 -3.21
CA LYS A 150 18.05 -2.88 -4.62
C LYS A 150 17.59 -1.46 -4.92
N HIS A 151 16.46 -1.01 -4.34
CA HIS A 151 15.83 0.26 -4.66
C HIS A 151 16.13 1.40 -3.67
N ALA A 152 16.41 1.12 -2.39
CA ALA A 152 16.76 2.14 -1.40
C ALA A 152 18.13 2.79 -1.68
N ARG A 153 19.07 2.05 -2.31
CA ARG A 153 20.37 2.63 -2.74
C ARG A 153 20.25 3.72 -3.80
N LEU A 154 19.14 3.78 -4.53
CA LEU A 154 18.93 4.78 -5.58
C LEU A 154 18.35 6.10 -5.02
N ALA A 155 17.82 6.09 -3.79
CA ALA A 155 17.18 7.24 -3.17
C ALA A 155 18.09 8.01 -2.20
N VAL A 156 19.38 7.66 -2.09
CA VAL A 156 20.33 8.47 -1.34
C VAL A 156 20.70 9.68 -2.22
N PRO A 157 20.25 10.91 -1.92
CA PRO A 157 20.93 12.06 -2.47
C PRO A 157 22.35 12.04 -1.91
N THR A 158 23.33 11.77 -2.78
CA THR A 158 24.69 12.27 -2.60
C THR A 158 24.59 13.77 -2.33
N CYS A 159 24.80 14.16 -1.07
CA CYS A 159 25.30 15.49 -0.76
C CYS A 159 26.70 15.67 -1.39
#